data_AF-A0A9P7ZYT2-F1
#
_entry.id   AF-A0A9P7ZYT2-F1
#
_cell.length_a   1.000
_cell.length_b   1.000
_cell.length_c   1.000
_cell.angle_alpha   90.00
_cell.angle_beta   90.00
_cell.angle_gamma   90.00
#
_symmetry.space_group_name_H-M   'P 1'
#
loop_
_entity.id
_entity.type
_entity.pdbx_description
1 polymer ?
#
loop_
_entity_poly.entity_id
_entity_poly.type
_entity_poly.pdbx_seq_one_letter_code
_entity_poly.pdbx_strand_id
1 'polypeptide(L)'
;MQVCTLFIDCIKGWDFFFLWRGDIEALERSSLCLSSLSHFHSPQPSPSILKSTFFKGSLSPMFSSQPATAKCEDPSVTFTGWAAVPNGNGVLQKFGYHPRPLGAEEVEIMITHCGVCGSDIHFATEGWTPIVRPVIPGHEIVGTVVARGDNSAHKMGDRVGVGCLVGSCRTNLCEWCTKGEDQFCDQKTVTFNAPYTDGRGGISQGGLADRIRVFDDYAFKIPDIIPSAEAASMFCAGITTYTPLKRYKAGPHSRVGVIGIG
;
A
#
# COMPACT_ATOMS: atom_id res chain seq x y z
N MET A 1 42.01 -0.15 23.02
CA MET A 1 42.16 1.17 22.39
C MET A 1 42.88 1.00 21.05
N GLN A 2 42.21 0.43 20.04
CA GLN A 2 42.53 0.47 18.59
C GLN A 2 41.65 -0.53 17.81
N VAL A 3 40.32 -0.44 17.96
CA VAL A 3 39.35 -1.08 17.04
C VAL A 3 38.07 -0.22 16.99
N CYS A 4 38.24 1.10 16.79
CA CYS A 4 37.11 2.05 16.74
C CYS A 4 37.24 3.11 15.64
N THR A 5 38.13 2.92 14.66
CA THR A 5 38.39 3.94 13.63
C THR A 5 38.36 3.44 12.20
N LEU A 6 37.80 2.25 11.93
CA LEU A 6 37.61 1.76 10.55
C LEU A 6 36.16 1.41 10.20
N PHE A 7 35.19 1.77 11.05
CA PHE A 7 33.76 1.59 10.76
C PHE A 7 33.02 2.88 10.41
N ILE A 8 33.69 4.03 10.45
CA ILE A 8 33.08 5.36 10.23
C ILE A 8 33.32 5.91 8.81
N ASP A 9 34.27 5.36 8.04
CA ASP A 9 34.54 5.86 6.67
C ASP A 9 33.89 5.03 5.54
N CYS A 10 33.18 3.94 5.85
CA CYS A 10 32.41 3.18 4.83
C CYS A 10 30.96 3.66 4.67
N ILE A 11 30.51 4.60 5.51
CA ILE A 11 29.12 5.12 5.54
C ILE A 11 28.98 6.42 4.71
N LYS A 12 30.05 6.90 4.06
CA LYS A 12 30.00 8.12 3.22
C LYS A 12 29.71 7.89 1.74
N GLY A 13 29.36 6.66 1.32
CA GLY A 13 29.24 6.32 -0.11
C GLY A 13 28.00 5.51 -0.53
N TRP A 14 27.01 5.36 0.34
CA TRP A 14 25.81 4.57 0.02
C TRP A 14 24.60 5.49 -0.13
N ASP A 15 24.47 6.08 -1.32
CA ASP A 15 23.25 6.76 -1.78
C ASP A 15 22.14 5.71 -2.02
N PHE A 16 21.52 5.22 -0.95
CA PHE A 16 20.24 4.52 -1.00
C PHE A 16 19.10 5.55 -0.85
N PHE A 17 18.99 6.44 -1.82
CA PHE A 17 17.81 7.28 -2.03
C PHE A 17 17.33 7.05 -3.46
N PHE A 18 16.50 6.02 -3.68
CA PHE A 18 15.69 5.96 -4.89
C PHE A 18 14.53 6.95 -4.74
N LEU A 19 14.83 8.22 -5.02
CA LEU A 19 13.82 9.23 -5.29
C LEU A 19 13.12 8.88 -6.61
N TRP A 20 11.79 8.77 -6.58
CA TRP A 20 11.00 8.89 -7.80
C TRP A 20 11.03 10.36 -8.26
N ARG A 21 12.01 10.72 -9.09
CA ARG A 21 12.00 11.95 -9.91
C ARG A 21 12.02 11.55 -11.37
N GLY A 22 10.89 11.15 -11.94
CA GLY A 22 10.57 11.26 -13.37
C GLY A 22 11.54 10.79 -14.47
N ASP A 23 12.72 10.23 -14.16
CA ASP A 23 13.80 9.97 -15.11
C ASP A 23 13.93 8.46 -15.41
N ILE A 24 13.89 8.16 -16.71
CA ILE A 24 13.79 6.81 -17.31
C ILE A 24 14.99 5.90 -17.00
N GLU A 25 16.13 6.44 -16.56
CA GLU A 25 17.37 5.67 -16.33
C GLU A 25 17.37 4.82 -15.04
N ALA A 26 16.47 5.08 -14.09
CA ALA A 26 16.42 4.35 -12.81
C ALA A 26 15.84 2.92 -12.95
N LEU A 27 15.00 2.67 -13.95
CA LEU A 27 14.33 1.39 -14.19
C LEU A 27 15.23 0.32 -14.84
N GLU A 28 16.22 0.72 -15.64
CA GLU A 28 17.15 -0.24 -16.24
C GLU A 28 18.10 -0.86 -15.19
N ARG A 29 18.45 -0.10 -14.14
CA ARG A 29 19.35 -0.57 -13.07
C ARG A 29 18.71 -1.54 -12.08
N SER A 30 17.39 -1.51 -11.88
CA SER A 30 16.70 -2.46 -10.99
C SER A 30 16.56 -3.86 -11.62
N SER A 31 16.49 -3.95 -12.94
CA SER A 31 16.46 -5.22 -13.67
C SER A 31 17.74 -6.05 -13.52
N LEU A 32 18.90 -5.38 -13.35
CA LEU A 32 20.19 -6.04 -13.14
C LEU A 32 20.31 -6.66 -11.74
N CYS A 33 19.68 -6.07 -10.72
CA CYS A 33 19.74 -6.56 -9.34
C CYS A 33 18.92 -7.86 -9.13
N LEU A 34 17.85 -8.05 -9.90
CA LEU A 34 17.02 -9.26 -9.86
C LEU A 34 17.72 -10.51 -10.43
N SER A 35 18.74 -10.34 -11.29
CA SER A 35 19.50 -11.47 -11.83
C SER A 35 20.49 -12.09 -10.83
N SER A 36 20.93 -11.33 -9.82
CA SER A 36 21.94 -11.76 -8.84
C SER A 36 21.40 -12.51 -7.61
N LEU A 37 20.08 -12.61 -7.41
CA LEU A 37 19.47 -13.27 -6.23
C LEU A 37 19.03 -14.72 -6.48
N SER A 38 19.39 -15.31 -7.63
CA SER A 38 18.99 -16.67 -8.04
C SER A 38 19.72 -17.83 -7.33
N HIS A 39 20.55 -17.57 -6.32
CA HIS A 39 21.41 -18.60 -5.68
C HIS A 39 21.13 -18.81 -4.18
N PHE A 40 19.86 -18.97 -3.79
CA PHE A 40 19.51 -19.54 -2.48
C PHE A 40 18.59 -20.75 -2.65
N HIS A 41 19.17 -21.95 -2.59
CA HIS A 41 18.43 -23.20 -2.49
C HIS A 41 18.00 -23.45 -1.04
N SER A 42 16.69 -23.54 -0.80
CA SER A 42 16.13 -24.08 0.45
C SER A 42 16.06 -25.61 0.36
N PRO A 43 16.39 -26.37 1.43
CA PRO A 43 16.23 -27.82 1.42
C PRO A 43 14.75 -28.21 1.43
N GLN A 44 14.39 -29.17 0.58
CA GLN A 44 13.06 -29.80 0.54
C GLN A 44 12.93 -30.87 1.66
N PRO A 45 11.77 -31.00 2.32
CA PRO A 45 11.55 -32.09 3.27
C PRO A 45 11.25 -33.42 2.58
N SER A 46 11.60 -34.53 3.23
CA SER A 46 11.55 -35.90 2.70
C SER A 46 10.13 -36.49 2.64
N PRO A 47 9.86 -37.45 1.71
CA PRO A 47 8.54 -37.98 1.46
C PRO A 47 8.27 -39.24 2.31
N SER A 48 7.84 -39.06 3.56
CA SER A 48 7.19 -40.14 4.31
C SER A 48 6.37 -39.58 5.46
N ILE A 49 5.07 -39.37 5.22
CA ILE A 49 3.92 -39.62 6.12
C ILE A 49 2.69 -39.17 5.31
N LEU A 50 2.13 -40.10 4.55
CA LEU A 50 0.86 -39.93 3.85
C LEU A 50 0.13 -41.25 3.93
N LYS A 51 -0.66 -41.47 5.00
CA LYS A 51 -1.75 -42.45 5.00
C LYS A 51 -2.88 -42.02 5.91
N SER A 52 -4.08 -42.05 5.32
CA SER A 52 -5.43 -42.06 5.91
C SER A 52 -5.94 -40.68 6.38
N THR A 53 -7.14 -40.23 6.06
CA THR A 53 -8.36 -40.85 5.52
C THR A 53 -9.10 -39.87 4.60
N PHE A 54 -9.58 -40.38 3.47
CA PHE A 54 -10.44 -39.66 2.53
C PHE A 54 -11.84 -39.45 3.15
N PHE A 55 -12.27 -38.20 3.31
CA PHE A 55 -13.70 -37.84 3.31
C PHE A 55 -13.99 -37.15 1.97
N LYS A 56 -14.70 -37.86 1.08
CA LYS A 56 -15.20 -37.31 -0.18
C LYS A 56 -16.35 -36.34 0.12
N GLY A 57 -16.02 -35.08 0.37
CA GLY A 57 -16.94 -33.96 0.25
C GLY A 57 -16.73 -33.29 -1.10
N SER A 58 -17.73 -33.33 -1.97
CA SER A 58 -17.75 -32.60 -3.24
C SER A 58 -17.69 -31.09 -2.96
N LEU A 59 -16.50 -30.51 -2.98
CA LEU A 59 -16.32 -29.07 -3.10
C LEU A 59 -16.58 -28.72 -4.58
N SER A 60 -17.83 -28.41 -4.90
CA SER A 60 -18.14 -27.63 -6.08
C SER A 60 -17.36 -26.32 -6.00
N PRO A 61 -16.70 -25.87 -7.08
CA PRO A 61 -16.05 -24.57 -7.07
C PRO A 61 -17.15 -23.53 -6.95
N MET A 62 -17.31 -22.97 -5.74
CA MET A 62 -18.17 -21.83 -5.49
C MET A 62 -17.46 -20.55 -5.98
N PHE A 63 -16.88 -20.59 -7.18
CA PHE A 63 -16.75 -19.41 -8.03
C PHE A 63 -18.10 -19.25 -8.73
N SER A 64 -19.12 -18.93 -7.92
CA SER A 64 -20.29 -18.23 -8.43
C SER A 64 -19.75 -16.96 -9.08
N SER A 65 -20.01 -16.82 -10.37
CA SER A 65 -19.80 -15.61 -11.14
C SER A 65 -20.37 -14.43 -10.35
N GLN A 66 -19.50 -13.69 -9.65
CA GLN A 66 -19.90 -12.41 -9.08
C GLN A 66 -20.40 -11.57 -10.25
N PRO A 67 -21.61 -10.98 -10.15
CA PRO A 67 -22.09 -10.10 -11.20
C PRO A 67 -21.06 -8.99 -11.33
N ALA A 68 -20.60 -8.77 -12.57
CA ALA A 68 -19.72 -7.65 -12.91
C ALA A 68 -20.30 -6.40 -12.26
N THR A 69 -19.67 -5.91 -11.19
CA THR A 69 -20.11 -4.71 -10.49
C THR A 69 -20.17 -3.61 -11.53
N ALA A 70 -21.35 -3.02 -11.72
CA ALA A 70 -21.52 -1.88 -12.61
C ALA A 70 -20.39 -0.87 -12.31
N LYS A 71 -19.61 -0.54 -13.34
CA LYS A 71 -18.42 0.31 -13.22
C LYS A 71 -18.82 1.66 -12.63
N CYS A 72 -18.54 1.85 -11.34
CA CYS A 72 -18.61 3.14 -10.67
C CYS A 72 -17.41 3.95 -11.15
N GLU A 73 -17.52 4.52 -12.34
CA GLU A 73 -16.48 5.26 -13.03
C GLU A 73 -17.01 6.65 -13.38
N ASP A 74 -16.15 7.66 -13.25
CA ASP A 74 -16.35 9.04 -13.65
C ASP A 74 -15.62 9.25 -14.99
N PRO A 75 -16.32 9.16 -16.12
CA PRO A 75 -15.69 9.20 -17.44
C PRO A 75 -15.14 10.59 -17.79
N SER A 76 -15.46 11.62 -17.01
CA SER A 76 -15.02 13.00 -17.25
C SER A 76 -13.56 13.25 -16.88
N VAL A 77 -12.97 12.34 -16.09
CA VAL A 77 -11.59 12.43 -15.61
C VAL A 77 -10.83 11.13 -15.85
N THR A 78 -9.53 11.24 -16.07
CA THR A 78 -8.63 10.09 -16.21
C THR A 78 -7.46 10.29 -15.27
N PHE A 79 -7.18 9.28 -14.45
CA PHE A 79 -5.97 9.21 -13.63
C PHE A 79 -4.98 8.27 -14.30
N THR A 80 -3.70 8.58 -14.18
CA THR A 80 -2.62 7.81 -14.80
C THR A 80 -1.62 7.36 -13.75
N GLY A 81 -1.23 6.09 -13.82
CA GLY A 81 -0.21 5.54 -12.95
C GLY A 81 0.53 4.37 -13.55
N TRP A 82 1.26 3.65 -12.71
CA TRP A 82 2.03 2.47 -13.06
C TRP A 82 1.38 1.23 -12.46
N ALA A 83 0.77 0.42 -13.32
CA ALA A 83 -0.01 -0.74 -12.90
C ALA A 83 0.73 -2.05 -13.15
N ALA A 84 0.51 -3.01 -12.25
CA ALA A 84 0.73 -4.42 -12.53
C ALA A 84 -0.38 -4.88 -13.48
N VAL A 85 -0.01 -5.14 -14.73
CA VAL A 85 -0.93 -5.58 -15.79
C VAL A 85 -0.89 -7.10 -15.98
N PRO A 86 -1.92 -7.72 -16.57
CA PRO A 86 -1.90 -9.14 -16.89
C PRO A 86 -0.65 -9.51 -17.70
N ASN A 87 -0.01 -10.63 -17.35
CA ASN A 87 1.22 -11.13 -17.99
C ASN A 87 2.43 -10.17 -17.92
N GLY A 88 2.43 -9.18 -17.02
CA GLY A 88 3.53 -8.23 -16.85
C GLY A 88 4.73 -8.76 -16.04
N ASN A 89 4.63 -9.95 -15.44
CA ASN A 89 5.70 -10.57 -14.63
C ASN A 89 6.31 -9.65 -13.56
N GLY A 90 5.48 -8.83 -12.91
CA GLY A 90 5.91 -7.86 -11.89
C GLY A 90 6.47 -6.54 -12.44
N VAL A 91 6.63 -6.40 -13.76
CA VAL A 91 7.01 -5.13 -14.39
C VAL A 91 5.77 -4.24 -14.52
N LEU A 92 5.83 -3.06 -13.88
CA LEU A 92 4.73 -2.10 -13.94
C LEU A 92 4.72 -1.40 -15.30
N GLN A 93 3.52 -1.14 -15.82
CA GLN A 93 3.31 -0.45 -17.10
C GLN A 93 2.41 0.77 -16.89
N LYS A 94 2.60 1.81 -17.70
CA LYS A 94 1.71 2.97 -17.68
C LYS A 94 0.27 2.54 -17.96
N PHE A 95 -0.64 3.00 -17.12
CA PHE A 95 -2.05 2.63 -17.17
C PHE A 95 -2.90 3.84 -16.81
N GLY A 96 -3.90 4.12 -17.64
CA GLY A 96 -4.92 5.14 -17.39
C GLY A 96 -6.25 4.50 -17.00
N TYR A 97 -6.95 5.09 -16.05
CA TYR A 97 -8.28 4.63 -15.64
C TYR A 97 -9.21 5.79 -15.27
N HIS A 98 -10.50 5.51 -15.30
CA HIS A 98 -11.53 6.42 -14.81
C HIS A 98 -11.77 6.11 -13.32
N PRO A 99 -11.49 7.05 -12.40
CA PRO A 99 -11.78 6.86 -10.97
C PRO A 99 -13.29 6.85 -10.73
N ARG A 100 -13.74 6.42 -9.55
CA ARG A 100 -15.15 6.58 -9.15
C ARG A 100 -15.52 8.06 -9.00
N PRO A 101 -16.78 8.47 -9.21
CA PRO A 101 -17.23 9.84 -8.94
C PRO A 101 -16.88 10.27 -7.51
N LEU A 102 -16.38 11.50 -7.38
CA LEU A 102 -16.00 12.05 -6.07
C LEU A 102 -17.22 12.09 -5.15
N GLY A 103 -17.17 11.35 -4.05
CA GLY A 103 -18.21 11.31 -3.04
C GLY A 103 -18.22 12.56 -2.15
N ALA A 104 -19.33 12.78 -1.45
CA ALA A 104 -19.51 13.96 -0.59
C ALA A 104 -18.51 14.01 0.59
N GLU A 105 -18.02 12.86 1.06
CA GLU A 105 -17.06 12.72 2.18
C GLU A 105 -15.69 12.23 1.68
N GLU A 106 -15.35 12.53 0.43
CA GLU A 106 -14.07 12.13 -0.16
C GLU A 106 -13.23 13.35 -0.52
N VAL A 107 -11.94 13.12 -0.67
CA VAL A 107 -10.99 14.07 -1.23
C VAL A 107 -10.29 13.46 -2.44
N GLU A 108 -10.05 14.29 -3.45
CA GLU A 108 -9.11 14.01 -4.52
C GLU A 108 -7.76 14.64 -4.18
N ILE A 109 -6.72 13.82 -4.21
CA ILE A 109 -5.36 14.21 -3.85
C ILE A 109 -4.51 14.13 -5.10
N MET A 110 -3.83 15.22 -5.44
CA MET A 110 -2.73 15.21 -6.40
C MET A 110 -1.49 14.68 -5.69
N ILE A 111 -1.02 13.53 -6.15
CA ILE A 111 0.07 12.80 -5.52
C ILE A 111 1.39 13.47 -5.89
N THR A 112 2.22 13.71 -4.89
CA THR A 112 3.56 14.29 -5.07
C THR A 112 4.65 13.27 -4.74
N HIS A 113 4.39 12.39 -3.78
CA HIS A 113 5.31 11.34 -3.35
C HIS A 113 4.50 10.08 -3.05
N CYS A 114 5.07 8.93 -3.39
CA CYS A 114 4.62 7.63 -2.91
C CYS A 114 5.85 6.83 -2.53
N GLY A 115 5.90 6.32 -1.30
CA GLY A 115 6.90 5.34 -0.90
C GLY A 115 6.67 3.99 -1.59
N VAL A 116 7.71 3.15 -1.56
CA VAL A 116 7.67 1.79 -2.11
C VAL A 116 8.00 0.82 -0.98
N CYS A 117 7.06 -0.08 -0.70
CA CYS A 117 7.17 -1.06 0.37
C CYS A 117 7.22 -2.48 -0.20
N GLY A 118 7.77 -3.42 0.57
CA GLY A 118 7.77 -4.85 0.21
C GLY A 118 6.37 -5.38 -0.13
N SER A 119 5.32 -4.84 0.50
CA SER A 119 3.93 -5.18 0.18
C SER A 119 3.58 -4.86 -1.27
N ASP A 120 4.07 -3.76 -1.84
CA ASP A 120 3.79 -3.40 -3.24
C ASP A 120 4.42 -4.41 -4.20
N ILE A 121 5.62 -4.90 -3.88
CA ILE A 121 6.32 -5.94 -4.66
C ILE A 121 5.54 -7.25 -4.57
N HIS A 122 5.15 -7.67 -3.36
CA HIS A 122 4.38 -8.90 -3.16
C HIS A 122 3.05 -8.86 -3.91
N PHE A 123 2.37 -7.72 -3.96
CA PHE A 123 1.16 -7.58 -4.76
C PHE A 123 1.46 -7.60 -6.25
N ALA A 124 2.41 -6.79 -6.75
CA ALA A 124 2.72 -6.71 -8.18
C ALA A 124 3.13 -8.08 -8.78
N THR A 125 3.76 -8.93 -7.96
CA THR A 125 4.24 -10.27 -8.34
C THR A 125 3.32 -11.42 -7.93
N GLU A 126 2.16 -11.15 -7.32
CA GLU A 126 1.25 -12.17 -6.75
C GLU A 126 1.90 -13.09 -5.70
N GLY A 127 2.88 -12.59 -4.96
CA GLY A 127 3.60 -13.35 -3.93
C GLY A 127 2.78 -13.71 -2.70
N TRP A 128 1.60 -13.11 -2.50
CA TRP A 128 0.71 -13.41 -1.36
C TRP A 128 -0.61 -14.07 -1.78
N THR A 129 -1.25 -13.52 -2.81
CA THR A 129 -2.54 -13.97 -3.31
C THR A 129 -2.68 -13.54 -4.77
N PRO A 130 -3.51 -14.23 -5.57
CA PRO A 130 -3.96 -13.68 -6.84
C PRO A 130 -4.59 -12.29 -6.66
N ILE A 131 -4.33 -11.38 -7.60
CA ILE A 131 -4.82 -10.00 -7.58
C ILE A 131 -5.73 -9.73 -8.78
N VAL A 132 -6.60 -8.73 -8.66
CA VAL A 132 -7.40 -8.26 -9.79
C VAL A 132 -6.57 -7.25 -10.57
N ARG A 133 -6.18 -7.61 -11.79
CA ARG A 133 -5.40 -6.73 -12.69
C ARG A 133 -6.31 -6.05 -13.71
N PRO A 134 -5.95 -4.84 -14.20
CA PRO A 134 -4.79 -4.04 -13.80
C PRO A 134 -4.97 -3.39 -12.43
N VAL A 135 -3.87 -3.29 -11.67
CA VAL A 135 -3.85 -2.60 -10.37
C VAL A 135 -2.60 -1.73 -10.23
N ILE A 136 -2.79 -0.50 -9.79
CA ILE A 136 -1.72 0.43 -9.41
C ILE A 136 -1.39 0.17 -7.93
N PRO A 137 -0.16 -0.28 -7.58
CA PRO A 137 0.28 -0.41 -6.19
C PRO A 137 0.55 0.95 -5.53
N GLY A 138 1.03 0.91 -4.28
CA GLY A 138 1.44 2.10 -3.52
C GLY A 138 0.43 2.46 -2.43
N HIS A 139 0.90 2.52 -1.19
CA HIS A 139 0.08 2.79 0.00
C HIS A 139 0.82 3.66 1.04
N GLU A 140 1.81 4.41 0.57
CA GLU A 140 2.65 5.32 1.35
C GLU A 140 2.57 6.71 0.71
N ILE A 141 1.37 7.30 0.68
CA ILE A 141 1.04 8.38 -0.25
C ILE A 141 1.17 9.73 0.45
N VAL A 142 1.76 10.72 -0.23
CA VAL A 142 1.74 12.13 0.18
C VAL A 142 1.37 13.02 -1.01
N GLY A 143 0.48 13.96 -0.77
CA GLY A 143 0.02 14.88 -1.79
C GLY A 143 -0.74 16.07 -1.25
N THR A 144 -1.43 16.74 -2.17
CA THR A 144 -2.21 17.94 -1.90
C THR A 144 -3.65 17.73 -2.32
N VAL A 145 -4.60 18.13 -1.48
CA VAL A 145 -6.03 18.08 -1.82
C VAL A 145 -6.33 19.06 -2.97
N VAL A 146 -6.82 18.53 -4.09
CA VAL A 146 -7.15 19.27 -5.33
C VAL A 146 -8.63 19.21 -5.71
N ALA A 147 -9.43 18.37 -5.05
CA ALA A 147 -10.88 18.46 -5.02
C ALA A 147 -11.39 17.84 -3.72
N ARG A 148 -12.60 18.21 -3.29
CA ARG A 148 -13.24 17.62 -2.11
C ARG A 148 -14.75 17.52 -2.32
N GLY A 149 -15.36 16.53 -1.69
CA GLY A 149 -16.80 16.50 -1.53
C GLY A 149 -17.30 17.60 -0.58
N ASP A 150 -18.58 17.93 -0.70
CA ASP A 150 -19.20 19.03 0.03
C ASP A 150 -19.10 18.86 1.56
N ASN A 151 -19.14 17.62 2.04
CA ASN A 151 -19.09 17.26 3.46
C ASN A 151 -17.68 16.98 3.97
N SER A 152 -16.65 17.10 3.14
CA SER A 152 -15.29 16.82 3.59
C SER A 152 -14.78 17.87 4.57
N ALA A 153 -14.10 17.41 5.63
CA ALA A 153 -13.44 18.25 6.64
C ALA A 153 -12.13 18.90 6.13
N HIS A 154 -11.55 18.40 5.05
CA HIS A 154 -10.33 18.98 4.45
C HIS A 154 -10.65 20.21 3.62
N LYS A 155 -9.62 21.03 3.39
CA LYS A 155 -9.64 22.20 2.52
C LYS A 155 -8.81 21.95 1.28
N MET A 156 -9.16 22.65 0.21
CA MET A 156 -8.33 22.74 -0.99
C MET A 156 -6.92 23.22 -0.59
N GLY A 157 -5.88 22.55 -1.08
CA GLY A 157 -4.49 22.86 -0.78
C GLY A 157 -3.94 22.22 0.51
N ASP A 158 -4.75 21.49 1.28
CA ASP A 158 -4.23 20.76 2.45
C ASP A 158 -3.19 19.71 2.02
N ARG A 159 -2.03 19.71 2.70
CA ARG A 159 -1.01 18.66 2.56
C ARG A 159 -1.39 17.47 3.41
N VAL A 160 -1.65 16.35 2.75
CA VAL A 160 -2.15 15.13 3.39
C VAL A 160 -1.35 13.92 2.95
N GLY A 161 -1.41 12.86 3.77
CA GLY A 161 -0.96 11.54 3.36
C GLY A 161 -2.01 10.47 3.63
N VAL A 162 -1.86 9.35 2.93
CA VAL A 162 -2.78 8.21 2.93
C VAL A 162 -1.96 6.94 3.13
N GLY A 163 -2.39 6.11 4.08
CA GLY A 163 -1.75 4.84 4.40
C GLY A 163 -2.39 3.65 3.72
N CYS A 164 -2.43 2.52 4.42
CA CYS A 164 -2.88 1.22 3.90
C CYS A 164 -4.40 1.06 3.75
N LEU A 165 -5.20 2.00 4.28
CA LEU A 165 -6.65 1.98 4.24
C LEU A 165 -7.17 3.25 3.58
N VAL A 166 -8.23 3.11 2.80
CA VAL A 166 -8.95 4.21 2.15
C VAL A 166 -10.44 4.22 2.48
N GLY A 167 -10.90 3.29 3.32
CA GLY A 167 -12.29 3.16 3.72
C GLY A 167 -12.54 2.05 4.75
N SER A 168 -13.71 2.10 5.38
CA SER A 168 -14.29 1.05 6.23
C SER A 168 -15.82 1.11 6.13
N CYS A 169 -16.54 0.30 6.91
CA CYS A 169 -18.00 0.38 6.94
C CYS A 169 -18.53 1.68 7.53
N ARG A 170 -17.73 2.38 8.36
CA ARG A 170 -18.07 3.67 8.99
C ARG A 170 -19.44 3.65 9.69
N THR A 171 -19.86 2.48 10.18
CA THR A 171 -21.16 2.32 10.86
C THR A 171 -21.00 2.38 12.38
N ASN A 172 -21.99 2.96 13.06
CA ASN A 172 -22.06 2.96 14.52
C ASN A 172 -22.35 1.57 15.13
N LEU A 173 -22.59 0.55 14.31
CA LEU A 173 -22.80 -0.83 14.73
C LEU A 173 -21.49 -1.65 14.71
N CYS A 174 -20.43 -1.13 14.12
CA CYS A 174 -19.14 -1.81 14.07
C CYS A 174 -18.30 -1.49 15.30
N GLU A 175 -17.94 -2.51 16.07
CA GLU A 175 -17.14 -2.33 17.29
C GLU A 175 -15.74 -1.77 17.02
N TRP A 176 -15.18 -2.04 15.84
CA TRP A 176 -13.83 -1.60 15.47
C TRP A 176 -13.84 -0.15 15.04
N CYS A 177 -14.79 0.23 14.17
CA CYS A 177 -14.90 1.61 13.67
C CYS A 177 -15.24 2.59 14.79
N THR A 178 -16.12 2.19 15.72
CA THR A 178 -16.48 3.04 16.88
C THR A 178 -15.33 3.25 17.86
N LYS A 179 -14.31 2.39 17.84
CA LYS A 179 -13.07 2.54 18.62
C LYS A 179 -11.95 3.25 17.85
N GLY A 180 -12.17 3.60 16.58
CA GLY A 180 -11.12 4.11 15.68
C GLY A 180 -10.07 3.05 15.33
N GLU A 181 -10.43 1.76 15.37
CA GLU A 181 -9.57 0.62 15.05
C GLU A 181 -9.95 0.01 13.69
N ASP A 182 -10.16 0.84 12.69
CA ASP A 182 -10.67 0.49 11.36
C ASP A 182 -9.85 -0.62 10.65
N GLN A 183 -8.57 -0.79 11.01
CA GLN A 183 -7.74 -1.89 10.52
C GLN A 183 -8.30 -3.29 10.84
N PHE A 184 -9.13 -3.39 11.89
CA PHE A 184 -9.80 -4.64 12.28
C PHE A 184 -11.21 -4.76 11.71
N CYS A 185 -11.72 -3.74 11.00
CA CYS A 185 -13.02 -3.83 10.33
C CYS A 185 -13.00 -4.91 9.24
N ASP A 186 -14.02 -5.78 9.21
CA ASP A 186 -14.18 -6.81 8.17
C ASP A 186 -14.56 -6.23 6.80
N GLN A 187 -15.10 -5.01 6.79
CA GLN A 187 -15.49 -4.27 5.59
C GLN A 187 -14.53 -3.11 5.30
N LYS A 188 -13.28 -3.19 5.77
CA LYS A 188 -12.23 -2.23 5.39
C LYS A 188 -11.91 -2.33 3.90
N THR A 189 -11.58 -1.19 3.30
CA THR A 189 -11.05 -1.11 1.94
C THR A 189 -9.58 -0.71 2.03
N VAL A 190 -8.68 -1.59 1.58
CA VAL A 190 -7.25 -1.27 1.48
C VAL A 190 -6.98 -0.42 0.24
N THR A 191 -5.86 0.31 0.26
CA THR A 191 -5.54 1.38 -0.70
C THR A 191 -5.48 0.96 -2.16
N PHE A 192 -5.20 -0.31 -2.43
CA PHE A 192 -5.27 -0.86 -3.78
C PHE A 192 -5.71 -2.32 -3.77
N ASN A 193 -6.22 -2.78 -4.91
CA ASN A 193 -6.70 -4.15 -5.13
C ASN A 193 -7.87 -4.58 -4.20
N ALA A 194 -8.67 -3.64 -3.70
CA ALA A 194 -9.84 -3.97 -2.88
C ALA A 194 -11.12 -3.33 -3.41
N PRO A 195 -12.27 -4.01 -3.33
CA PRO A 195 -13.55 -3.38 -3.58
C PRO A 195 -13.84 -2.33 -2.50
N TYR A 196 -14.42 -1.21 -2.93
CA TYR A 196 -15.07 -0.29 -2.00
C TYR A 196 -16.33 -0.94 -1.42
N THR A 197 -16.49 -0.83 -0.10
CA THR A 197 -17.60 -1.44 0.65
C THR A 197 -18.78 -0.50 0.90
N ASP A 198 -18.72 0.73 0.38
CA ASP A 198 -19.73 1.79 0.54
C ASP A 198 -20.95 1.64 -0.38
N GLY A 199 -21.09 0.51 -1.07
CA GLY A 199 -22.20 0.20 -1.95
C GLY A 199 -22.18 0.93 -3.30
N ARG A 200 -21.24 1.86 -3.54
CA ARG A 200 -21.11 2.54 -4.84
C ARG A 200 -20.38 1.68 -5.86
N GLY A 201 -19.53 0.75 -5.40
CA GLY A 201 -18.70 -0.11 -6.23
C GLY A 201 -17.36 0.53 -6.60
N GLY A 202 -16.62 -0.14 -7.48
CA GLY A 202 -15.26 0.21 -7.87
C GLY A 202 -14.19 -0.55 -7.09
N ILE A 203 -12.99 -0.60 -7.65
CA ILE A 203 -11.80 -1.21 -7.05
C ILE A 203 -10.80 -0.09 -6.73
N SER A 204 -10.20 -0.13 -5.55
CA SER A 204 -9.18 0.81 -5.12
C SER A 204 -7.91 0.68 -5.95
N GLN A 205 -7.29 1.82 -6.23
CA GLN A 205 -6.06 1.98 -7.00
C GLN A 205 -5.10 2.84 -6.18
N GLY A 206 -3.84 2.44 -6.13
CA GLY A 206 -2.85 2.93 -5.19
C GLY A 206 -2.12 4.20 -5.63
N GLY A 207 -1.09 4.52 -4.86
CA GLY A 207 -0.35 5.78 -4.92
C GLY A 207 0.72 5.90 -5.98
N LEU A 208 1.06 4.85 -6.73
CA LEU A 208 1.93 4.95 -7.91
C LEU A 208 1.20 5.56 -9.11
N ALA A 209 0.44 6.62 -8.86
CA ALA A 209 -0.42 7.37 -9.78
C ALA A 209 -0.21 8.88 -9.62
N ASP A 210 -0.78 9.65 -10.54
CA ASP A 210 -0.84 11.11 -10.48
C ASP A 210 -1.86 11.62 -9.46
N ARG A 211 -2.95 10.89 -9.24
CA ARG A 211 -4.05 11.27 -8.34
C ARG A 211 -4.70 10.05 -7.68
N ILE A 212 -5.34 10.28 -6.54
CA ILE A 212 -6.17 9.31 -5.83
C ILE A 212 -7.40 9.98 -5.22
N ARG A 213 -8.53 9.26 -5.16
CA ARG A 213 -9.71 9.65 -4.39
C ARG A 213 -9.87 8.72 -3.19
N VAL A 214 -10.04 9.28 -2.00
CA VAL A 214 -10.18 8.52 -0.74
C VAL A 214 -11.24 9.16 0.16
N PHE A 215 -11.82 8.40 1.07
CA PHE A 215 -12.60 8.97 2.16
C PHE A 215 -11.72 9.92 3.00
N ASP A 216 -12.26 11.07 3.37
CA ASP A 216 -11.49 12.17 3.96
C ASP A 216 -10.88 11.84 5.33
N ASP A 217 -11.55 11.00 6.11
CA ASP A 217 -11.08 10.42 7.38
C ASP A 217 -9.79 9.56 7.22
N TYR A 218 -9.46 9.15 5.99
CA TYR A 218 -8.25 8.38 5.66
C TYR A 218 -7.15 9.23 5.01
N ALA A 219 -7.38 10.53 4.86
CA ALA A 219 -6.37 11.51 4.47
C ALA A 219 -5.90 12.28 5.71
N PHE A 220 -4.66 12.08 6.14
CA PHE A 220 -4.13 12.65 7.38
C PHE A 220 -3.26 13.87 7.08
N LYS A 221 -3.52 14.99 7.76
CA LYS A 221 -2.66 16.18 7.63
C LYS A 221 -1.25 15.89 8.12
N ILE A 222 -0.25 16.37 7.37
CA ILE A 222 1.16 16.16 7.68
C ILE A 222 1.72 17.44 8.32
N PRO A 223 2.33 17.38 9.52
CA PRO A 223 2.97 18.53 10.14
C PRO A 223 4.05 19.15 9.26
N ASP A 224 4.12 20.48 9.14
CA ASP A 224 5.05 21.19 8.23
C ASP A 224 6.53 20.91 8.49
N ILE A 225 6.88 20.50 9.72
CA ILE A 225 8.24 20.13 10.09
C ILE A 225 8.72 18.82 9.44
N ILE A 226 7.80 17.98 8.95
CA ILE A 226 8.13 16.69 8.33
C ILE A 226 8.08 16.85 6.81
N PRO A 227 9.22 16.77 6.09
CA PRO A 227 9.19 16.89 4.65
C PRO A 227 8.48 15.68 4.00
N SER A 228 7.92 15.89 2.81
CA SER A 228 6.98 14.94 2.19
C SER A 228 7.61 13.59 1.85
N ALA A 229 8.89 13.56 1.47
CA ALA A 229 9.58 12.33 1.14
C ALA A 229 9.74 11.42 2.38
N GLU A 230 10.04 12.01 3.53
CA GLU A 230 10.16 11.31 4.81
C GLU A 230 8.79 10.91 5.37
N ALA A 231 7.76 11.73 5.16
CA ALA A 231 6.42 11.45 5.64
C ALA A 231 5.80 10.22 4.96
N ALA A 232 6.09 9.98 3.68
CA ALA A 232 5.51 8.88 2.90
C ALA A 232 5.67 7.51 3.59
N SER A 233 6.89 7.15 3.97
CA SER A 233 7.18 5.86 4.63
C SER A 233 6.56 5.73 6.03
N MET A 234 6.18 6.85 6.66
CA MET A 234 5.51 6.83 7.96
C MET A 234 4.09 6.25 7.87
N PHE A 235 3.45 6.33 6.70
CA PHE A 235 2.08 5.85 6.49
C PHE A 235 1.96 4.32 6.39
N CYS A 236 3.07 3.58 6.37
CA CYS A 236 3.09 2.13 6.50
C CYS A 236 4.12 1.65 7.53
N ALA A 237 5.42 1.68 7.21
CA ALA A 237 6.47 1.17 8.09
C ALA A 237 6.53 1.96 9.42
N GLY A 238 6.39 3.28 9.37
CA GLY A 238 6.41 4.13 10.56
C GLY A 238 5.27 3.81 11.51
N ILE A 239 4.02 3.80 11.04
CA ILE A 239 2.87 3.49 11.90
C ILE A 239 2.91 2.03 12.41
N THR A 240 3.38 1.10 11.59
CA THR A 240 3.51 -0.33 11.95
C THR A 240 4.52 -0.53 13.07
N THR A 241 5.62 0.21 13.07
CA THR A 241 6.64 0.15 14.13
C THR A 241 6.26 0.99 15.35
N TYR A 242 5.63 2.14 15.15
CA TYR A 242 5.23 3.05 16.23
C TYR A 242 4.09 2.48 17.10
N THR A 243 3.08 1.86 16.49
CA THR A 243 1.89 1.35 17.18
C THR A 243 2.23 0.40 18.35
N PRO A 244 3.04 -0.67 18.18
CA PRO A 244 3.41 -1.53 19.30
C PRO A 244 4.26 -0.81 20.34
N LEU A 245 5.19 0.07 19.94
CA LEU A 245 6.00 0.85 20.88
C LEU A 245 5.13 1.72 21.79
N LYS A 246 4.14 2.42 21.21
CA LYS A 246 3.16 3.21 21.96
C LYS A 246 2.29 2.33 22.85
N ARG A 247 1.76 1.21 22.31
CA ARG A 247 0.88 0.29 23.04
C ARG A 247 1.56 -0.30 24.29
N TYR A 248 2.84 -0.67 24.16
CA TYR A 248 3.62 -1.23 25.25
C TYR A 248 4.40 -0.18 26.05
N LYS A 249 4.12 1.11 25.82
CA LYS A 249 4.70 2.24 26.55
C LYS A 249 6.24 2.22 26.57
N ALA A 250 6.85 1.86 25.44
CA ALA A 250 8.29 1.95 25.28
C ALA A 250 8.74 3.40 25.46
N GLY A 251 9.72 3.64 26.34
CA GLY A 251 10.18 4.98 26.72
C GLY A 251 11.68 5.02 27.05
N PRO A 252 12.18 6.11 27.65
CA PRO A 252 13.62 6.36 27.85
C PRO A 252 14.40 5.25 28.59
N HIS A 253 13.73 4.41 29.36
CA HIS A 253 14.35 3.31 30.12
C HIS A 253 14.07 1.93 29.53
N SER A 254 13.31 1.84 28.45
CA SER A 254 13.03 0.59 27.76
C SER A 254 14.26 0.14 26.96
N ARG A 255 14.52 -1.17 26.95
CA ARG A 255 15.47 -1.80 26.02
C ARG A 255 14.65 -2.49 24.93
N VAL A 256 14.81 -2.05 23.69
CA VAL A 256 14.06 -2.56 22.54
C VAL A 256 15.04 -3.26 21.59
N GLY A 257 14.76 -4.52 21.26
CA GLY A 257 15.49 -5.24 20.21
C GLY A 257 14.80 -5.06 18.87
N VAL A 258 15.57 -4.76 17.83
CA VAL A 258 15.11 -4.72 16.44
C VAL A 258 15.77 -5.89 15.70
N ILE A 259 14.96 -6.80 15.16
CA ILE A 259 15.46 -7.97 14.43
C ILE A 259 15.07 -7.80 12.96
N GLY A 260 16.08 -7.73 12.09
CA GLY A 260 15.94 -7.37 10.69
C GLY A 260 16.25 -5.89 10.46
N ILE A 261 17.17 -5.62 9.53
CA ILE A 261 17.47 -4.29 9.00
C ILE A 261 17.37 -4.44 7.49
N GLY A 262 16.32 -3.86 6.92
CA GLY A 262 16.07 -3.82 5.48
C GLY A 262 16.72 -2.61 4.85
#